data_AF-A0A0M4QIY0-F1
#
_entry.id   AF-A0A0M4QIY0-F1
#
_cell.length_a   1.000
_cell.length_b   1.000
_cell.length_c   1.000
_cell.angle_alpha   90.00
_cell.angle_beta   90.00
_cell.angle_gamma   90.00
#
_symmetry.space_group_name_H-M   'P 1'
#
loop_
_entity.id
_entity.type
_entity.pdbx_description
1 polymer ?
#
loop_
_entity_poly.entity_id
_entity_poly.type
_entity_poly.pdbx_seq_one_letter_code
_entity_poly.pdbx_strand_id
1 'polypeptide(L)'
;MSEAAFDSDVRSSRPLGRLADGTVFHVPIGVMRIDGEHARCHLCGDWFRSVGAHLRAHGWDRAGYRAAFGLERSQPLEGRATRERRARAMERRRRDDAAVRAGCEIGQRSAATGELSRLAASAARGRRQPEQRRRKTLLTLASIPPGVREEAASRASVARLRAVAKRAAQDAGFADVGDLVRGHLADGGSLAGLSRAAGLHKDWFSRHLPTVDPDTAHEVAEMVSGPRPPRYDAGLARRIHGFDDVGAFLRRRHLVEHRSVRAIAEEVGMSRYAVTAAMERHGVALTPHVTVRTAAAEQARRICDAHGFADLDAYLADRRAAGWSWQRISDECGRPPTWLRRRAGPGVRPSRPTVIEDD
;
A
#
# COMPACT_ATOMS: atom_id res chain seq x y z
N MET A 1 -47.29 -32.78 -9.80
CA MET A 1 -47.65 -33.17 -8.42
C MET A 1 -46.40 -33.40 -7.61
N SER A 2 -46.00 -32.41 -6.80
CA SER A 2 -45.31 -32.57 -5.50
C SER A 2 -45.28 -31.18 -4.86
N GLU A 3 -46.47 -30.71 -4.48
CA GLU A 3 -46.76 -29.40 -3.89
C GLU A 3 -47.04 -29.58 -2.38
N ALA A 4 -46.29 -30.47 -1.71
CA ALA A 4 -46.57 -30.92 -0.36
C ALA A 4 -45.31 -31.10 0.51
N ALA A 5 -44.46 -30.06 0.58
CA ALA A 5 -43.38 -29.98 1.57
C ALA A 5 -43.09 -28.53 2.04
N PHE A 6 -44.07 -27.63 1.94
CA PHE A 6 -43.97 -26.25 2.46
C PHE A 6 -44.73 -26.05 3.78
N ASP A 7 -45.24 -27.13 4.37
CA ASP A 7 -46.09 -27.09 5.56
C ASP A 7 -45.40 -27.79 6.73
N SER A 8 -44.92 -26.97 7.69
CA SER A 8 -44.81 -27.25 9.15
C SER A 8 -43.55 -26.74 9.85
N ASP A 9 -42.50 -26.28 9.15
CA ASP A 9 -41.38 -25.57 9.80
C ASP A 9 -41.52 -24.04 9.71
N VAL A 10 -42.76 -23.56 9.82
CA VAL A 10 -43.11 -22.17 10.22
C VAL A 10 -42.78 -22.00 11.72
N ARG A 11 -41.59 -22.46 12.14
CA ARG A 11 -41.05 -22.13 13.44
C ARG A 11 -40.63 -20.67 13.37
N SER A 12 -41.36 -19.86 14.11
CA SER A 12 -40.94 -18.55 14.60
C SER A 12 -39.41 -18.49 14.66
N SER A 13 -38.81 -17.76 13.71
CA SER A 13 -37.36 -17.61 13.70
C SER A 13 -36.96 -17.04 15.04
N ARG A 14 -36.02 -17.70 15.71
CA ARG A 14 -35.36 -17.12 16.88
C ARG A 14 -34.95 -15.68 16.56
N PRO A 15 -35.31 -14.70 17.40
CA PRO A 15 -34.95 -13.32 17.15
C PRO A 15 -33.43 -13.18 17.04
N LEU A 16 -32.98 -12.39 16.07
CA LEU A 16 -31.56 -12.17 15.77
C LEU A 16 -30.97 -11.01 16.57
N GLY A 17 -31.82 -10.09 17.04
CA GLY A 17 -31.39 -8.94 17.83
C GLY A 17 -32.50 -7.94 18.07
N ARG A 18 -32.11 -6.75 18.53
CA ARG A 18 -32.99 -5.59 18.74
C ARG A 18 -32.40 -4.35 18.07
N LEU A 19 -33.26 -3.49 17.54
CA LEU A 19 -32.92 -2.14 17.12
C LEU A 19 -32.64 -1.26 18.35
N ALA A 20 -32.14 -0.05 18.12
CA ALA A 20 -31.82 0.91 19.20
C ALA A 20 -33.03 1.31 20.05
N ASP A 21 -34.24 1.24 19.47
CA ASP A 21 -35.52 1.50 20.14
C ASP A 21 -36.08 0.25 20.87
N GLY A 22 -35.33 -0.85 20.91
CA GLY A 22 -35.75 -2.11 21.53
C GLY A 22 -36.56 -3.05 20.63
N THR A 23 -36.93 -2.61 19.41
CA THR A 23 -37.70 -3.41 18.44
C THR A 23 -36.95 -4.68 18.07
N VAL A 24 -37.57 -5.83 18.30
CA VAL A 24 -36.99 -7.14 17.94
C VAL A 24 -36.96 -7.32 16.43
N PHE A 25 -35.93 -7.96 15.91
CA PHE A 25 -35.87 -8.34 14.51
C PHE A 25 -35.41 -9.78 14.28
N HIS A 26 -35.90 -10.35 13.19
CA HIS A 26 -35.78 -11.78 12.84
C HIS A 26 -35.02 -12.02 11.53
N VAL A 27 -34.68 -10.95 10.80
CA VAL A 27 -33.90 -11.00 9.55
C VAL A 27 -32.71 -10.05 9.68
N PRO A 28 -31.49 -10.41 9.22
CA PRO A 28 -30.32 -9.55 9.40
C PRO A 28 -30.51 -8.15 8.79
N ILE A 29 -30.09 -7.11 9.51
CA ILE A 29 -30.13 -5.73 9.04
C ILE A 29 -29.41 -5.61 7.69
N GLY A 30 -30.02 -4.87 6.75
CA GLY A 30 -29.54 -4.68 5.40
C GLY A 30 -29.86 -5.84 4.44
N VAL A 31 -30.65 -6.84 4.86
CA VAL A 31 -30.99 -8.02 4.04
C VAL A 31 -32.49 -8.19 3.95
N MET A 32 -33.04 -8.18 2.74
CA MET A 32 -34.39 -8.68 2.50
C MET A 32 -34.31 -10.11 2.00
N ARG A 33 -34.80 -11.09 2.78
CA ARG A 33 -34.91 -12.48 2.33
C ARG A 33 -36.14 -12.63 1.45
N ILE A 34 -35.92 -13.14 0.24
CA ILE A 34 -36.96 -13.42 -0.74
C ILE A 34 -36.82 -14.89 -1.12
N ASP A 35 -37.92 -15.62 -1.03
CA ASP A 35 -38.03 -17.01 -1.45
C ASP A 35 -39.24 -17.16 -2.37
N GLY A 36 -38.96 -17.34 -3.67
CA GLY A 36 -39.97 -17.36 -4.73
C GLY A 36 -40.92 -16.15 -4.70
N GLU A 37 -42.17 -16.41 -4.30
CA GLU A 37 -43.24 -15.42 -4.21
C GLU A 37 -43.30 -14.65 -2.88
N HIS A 38 -42.54 -15.06 -1.87
CA HIS A 38 -42.63 -14.52 -0.52
C HIS A 38 -41.37 -13.75 -0.13
N ALA A 39 -41.55 -12.72 0.68
CA ALA A 39 -40.50 -11.97 1.35
C ALA A 39 -40.68 -12.08 2.85
N ARG A 40 -39.59 -12.25 3.58
CA ARG A 40 -39.62 -12.44 5.05
C ARG A 40 -39.65 -11.10 5.77
N CYS A 41 -40.60 -10.91 6.67
CA CYS A 41 -40.71 -9.69 7.47
C CYS A 41 -39.62 -9.68 8.56
N HIS A 42 -38.87 -8.58 8.67
CA HIS A 42 -37.92 -8.36 9.77
C HIS A 42 -38.58 -8.35 11.16
N LEU A 43 -39.84 -7.90 11.28
CA LEU A 43 -40.48 -7.62 12.59
C LEU A 43 -41.06 -8.86 13.25
N CYS A 44 -41.74 -9.73 12.50
CA CYS A 44 -42.31 -10.98 13.04
C CYS A 44 -41.56 -12.24 12.58
N GLY A 45 -40.74 -12.15 11.53
CA GLY A 45 -40.04 -13.31 10.97
C GLY A 45 -40.88 -14.18 10.03
N ASP A 46 -42.13 -13.83 9.74
CA ASP A 46 -43.01 -14.60 8.85
C ASP A 46 -42.82 -14.23 7.36
N TRP A 47 -43.30 -15.11 6.49
CA TRP A 47 -43.20 -14.98 5.04
C TRP A 47 -44.48 -14.41 4.42
N PHE A 48 -44.36 -13.36 3.61
CA PHE A 48 -45.50 -12.69 2.99
C PHE A 48 -45.27 -12.42 1.51
N ARG A 49 -46.32 -12.50 0.71
CA ARG A 49 -46.26 -12.07 -0.70
C ARG A 49 -45.82 -10.61 -0.86
N SER A 50 -46.19 -9.76 0.12
CA SER A 50 -45.82 -8.35 0.18
C SER A 50 -45.72 -7.89 1.64
N VAL A 51 -44.50 -7.87 2.17
CA VAL A 51 -44.19 -7.29 3.49
C VAL A 51 -44.70 -5.85 3.57
N GLY A 52 -44.55 -5.07 2.51
CA GLY A 52 -45.02 -3.68 2.46
C GLY A 52 -46.54 -3.46 2.60
N ALA A 53 -47.35 -4.51 2.46
CA ALA A 53 -48.79 -4.47 2.77
C ALA A 53 -49.06 -4.89 4.22
N HIS A 54 -48.27 -5.83 4.71
CA HIS A 54 -48.30 -6.36 6.08
C HIS A 54 -47.82 -5.35 7.13
N LEU A 55 -46.93 -4.40 6.80
CA LEU A 55 -46.38 -3.42 7.76
C LEU A 55 -47.43 -2.63 8.56
N ARG A 56 -48.65 -2.48 8.04
CA ARG A 56 -49.77 -1.85 8.78
C ARG A 56 -50.11 -2.58 10.08
N ALA A 57 -49.98 -3.91 10.11
CA ALA A 57 -50.19 -4.71 11.33
C ALA A 57 -49.16 -4.40 12.42
N HIS A 58 -48.02 -3.80 12.06
CA HIS A 58 -47.00 -3.36 13.01
C HIS A 58 -47.04 -1.86 13.27
N GLY A 59 -47.89 -1.09 12.59
CA GLY A 59 -47.87 0.37 12.67
C GLY A 59 -46.67 1.03 11.97
N TRP A 60 -46.02 0.32 11.04
CA TRP A 60 -44.87 0.85 10.28
C TRP A 60 -45.29 1.26 8.87
N ASP A 61 -44.69 2.34 8.37
CA ASP A 61 -44.70 2.65 6.95
C ASP A 61 -43.47 2.02 6.24
N ARG A 62 -43.49 2.03 4.90
CA ARG A 62 -42.39 1.44 4.10
C ARG A 62 -41.08 2.22 4.20
N ALA A 63 -41.14 3.52 4.41
CA ALA A 63 -39.96 4.39 4.44
C ALA A 63 -39.20 4.23 5.77
N GLY A 64 -39.92 4.31 6.89
CA GLY A 64 -39.44 4.01 8.24
C GLY A 64 -38.90 2.60 8.34
N TYR A 65 -39.62 1.61 7.80
CA TYR A 65 -39.16 0.22 7.78
C TYR A 65 -37.81 0.06 7.07
N ARG A 66 -37.67 0.61 5.85
CA ARG A 66 -36.41 0.53 5.11
C ARG A 66 -35.28 1.26 5.82
N ALA A 67 -35.56 2.43 6.40
CA ALA A 67 -34.57 3.21 7.14
C ALA A 67 -34.06 2.44 8.37
N ALA A 68 -34.98 1.92 9.19
CA ALA A 68 -34.66 1.17 10.41
C ALA A 68 -33.86 -0.11 10.13
N PHE A 69 -34.24 -0.86 9.09
CA PHE A 69 -33.55 -2.09 8.71
C PHE A 69 -32.41 -1.88 7.72
N GLY A 70 -31.99 -0.64 7.46
CA GLY A 70 -30.84 -0.33 6.60
C GLY A 70 -31.00 -0.82 5.16
N LEU A 71 -32.23 -0.92 4.65
CA LEU A 71 -32.53 -1.32 3.28
C LEU A 71 -32.46 -0.13 2.33
N GLU A 72 -32.08 -0.38 1.08
CA GLU A 72 -32.15 0.63 0.04
C GLU A 72 -33.60 1.06 -0.23
N ARG A 73 -33.81 2.32 -0.64
CA ARG A 73 -35.16 2.84 -0.95
C ARG A 73 -35.87 2.06 -2.05
N SER A 74 -35.11 1.57 -3.02
CA SER A 74 -35.57 0.74 -4.13
C SER A 74 -35.69 -0.74 -3.77
N GLN A 75 -35.26 -1.17 -2.59
CA GLN A 75 -35.30 -2.58 -2.20
C GLN A 75 -36.74 -3.10 -2.23
N PRO A 76 -37.04 -4.12 -3.06
CA PRO A 76 -38.34 -4.76 -3.06
C PRO A 76 -38.66 -5.35 -1.68
N LEU A 77 -39.89 -5.16 -1.23
CA LEU A 77 -40.45 -5.74 0.01
C LEU A 77 -41.49 -6.82 -0.33
N GLU A 78 -41.34 -7.46 -1.49
CA GLU A 78 -42.26 -8.43 -2.06
C GLU A 78 -41.49 -9.45 -2.89
N GLY A 79 -42.09 -10.63 -3.08
CA GLY A 79 -41.50 -11.68 -3.89
C GLY A 79 -41.47 -11.37 -5.38
N ARG A 80 -40.69 -12.17 -6.12
CA ARG A 80 -40.39 -11.92 -7.54
C ARG A 80 -41.65 -11.93 -8.40
N ALA A 81 -42.51 -12.94 -8.24
CA ALA A 81 -43.72 -13.06 -9.04
C ALA A 81 -44.70 -11.88 -8.83
N THR A 82 -44.84 -11.40 -7.59
CA THR A 82 -45.65 -10.21 -7.28
C THR A 82 -45.07 -8.97 -7.96
N ARG A 83 -43.74 -8.80 -7.92
CA ARG A 83 -43.05 -7.71 -8.62
C ARG A 83 -43.27 -7.78 -10.13
N GLU A 84 -43.19 -8.96 -10.72
CA GLU A 84 -43.43 -9.16 -12.17
C GLU A 84 -44.88 -8.87 -12.55
N ARG A 85 -45.86 -9.31 -11.75
CA ARG A 85 -47.28 -8.98 -11.95
C ARG A 85 -47.50 -7.46 -11.90
N ARG A 86 -46.90 -6.76 -10.92
CA ARG A 86 -46.98 -5.29 -10.81
C ARG A 86 -46.27 -4.58 -11.95
N ALA A 87 -45.13 -5.09 -12.40
CA ALA A 87 -44.42 -4.53 -13.54
C ALA A 87 -45.28 -4.62 -14.81
N ARG A 88 -45.87 -5.79 -15.10
CA ARG A 88 -46.80 -5.96 -16.24
C ARG A 88 -48.05 -5.08 -16.12
N ALA A 89 -48.59 -4.92 -14.91
CA ALA A 89 -49.71 -4.01 -14.69
C ALA A 89 -49.33 -2.54 -14.93
N MET A 90 -48.14 -2.12 -14.47
CA MET A 90 -47.63 -0.77 -14.70
C MET A 90 -47.30 -0.53 -16.17
N GLU A 91 -46.80 -1.53 -16.89
CA GLU A 91 -46.57 -1.47 -18.32
C GLU A 91 -47.88 -1.27 -19.10
N ARG A 92 -48.93 -2.02 -18.77
CA ARG A 92 -50.28 -1.79 -19.34
C ARG A 92 -50.77 -0.38 -19.03
N ARG A 93 -50.69 0.07 -17.77
CA ARG A 93 -51.04 1.45 -17.40
C ARG A 93 -50.25 2.48 -18.18
N ARG A 94 -48.94 2.29 -18.34
CA ARG A 94 -48.12 3.20 -19.14
C ARG A 94 -48.56 3.20 -20.61
N ARG A 95 -49.04 2.08 -21.15
CA ARG A 95 -49.58 2.04 -22.51
C ARG A 95 -50.89 2.80 -22.62
N ASP A 96 -51.80 2.63 -21.66
CA ASP A 96 -53.20 3.00 -21.82
C ASP A 96 -53.56 4.34 -21.14
N ASP A 97 -52.86 4.73 -20.07
CA ASP A 97 -53.13 5.90 -19.23
C ASP A 97 -52.24 7.10 -19.62
N ALA A 98 -52.86 8.15 -20.16
CA ALA A 98 -52.17 9.35 -20.64
C ALA A 98 -51.43 10.11 -19.51
N ALA A 99 -51.98 10.15 -18.30
CA ALA A 99 -51.34 10.83 -17.18
C ALA A 99 -50.07 10.09 -16.73
N VAL A 100 -50.11 8.75 -16.75
CA VAL A 100 -48.92 7.92 -16.47
C VAL A 100 -47.83 8.15 -17.52
N ARG A 101 -48.19 8.21 -18.81
CA ARG A 101 -47.22 8.51 -19.88
C ARG A 101 -46.55 9.86 -19.69
N ALA A 102 -47.34 10.91 -19.51
CA ALA A 102 -46.83 12.26 -19.29
C ALA A 102 -45.87 12.32 -18.08
N GLY A 103 -46.22 11.67 -16.96
CA GLY A 103 -45.35 11.57 -15.80
C GLY A 103 -44.03 10.82 -16.08
N CYS A 104 -44.09 9.71 -16.83
CA CYS A 104 -42.88 8.99 -17.25
C CYS A 104 -41.98 9.83 -18.16
N GLU A 105 -42.53 10.59 -19.10
CA GLU A 105 -41.78 11.46 -20.00
C GLU A 105 -41.05 12.57 -19.24
N ILE A 106 -41.70 13.19 -18.24
CA ILE A 106 -41.04 14.15 -17.34
C ILE A 106 -39.84 13.50 -16.67
N GLY A 107 -40.03 12.30 -16.08
CA GLY A 107 -38.95 11.56 -15.43
C GLY A 107 -37.80 11.19 -16.38
N GLN A 108 -38.12 10.80 -17.62
CA GLN A 108 -37.13 10.51 -18.65
C GLN A 108 -36.33 11.75 -19.05
N ARG A 109 -36.99 12.91 -19.21
CA ARG A 109 -36.30 14.19 -19.48
C ARG A 109 -35.36 14.57 -18.34
N SER A 110 -35.82 14.55 -17.09
CA SER A 110 -34.95 14.87 -15.95
C SER A 110 -33.80 13.86 -15.77
N ALA A 111 -33.98 12.61 -16.17
CA ALA A 111 -32.89 11.63 -16.22
C ALA A 111 -31.88 11.97 -17.33
N ALA A 112 -32.34 12.30 -18.53
CA ALA A 112 -31.48 12.66 -19.67
C ALA A 112 -30.64 13.91 -19.42
N THR A 113 -31.21 14.92 -18.73
CA THR A 113 -30.48 16.16 -18.37
C THR A 113 -29.59 16.02 -17.12
N GLY A 114 -29.59 14.84 -16.49
CA GLY A 114 -28.89 14.57 -15.23
C GLY A 114 -29.47 15.29 -14.01
N GLU A 115 -30.60 16.00 -14.15
CA GLU A 115 -31.29 16.69 -13.06
C GLU A 115 -31.72 15.72 -11.96
N LEU A 116 -32.26 14.56 -12.34
CA LEU A 116 -32.68 13.53 -11.40
C LEU A 116 -31.50 13.02 -10.55
N SER A 117 -30.33 12.85 -11.16
CA SER A 117 -29.09 12.48 -10.46
C SER A 117 -28.62 13.56 -9.50
N ARG A 118 -28.67 14.84 -9.92
CA ARG A 118 -28.32 15.98 -9.04
C ARG A 118 -29.26 16.10 -7.85
N LEU A 119 -30.57 15.98 -8.08
CA LEU A 119 -31.58 16.00 -7.01
C LEU A 119 -31.41 14.82 -6.06
N ALA A 120 -31.18 13.62 -6.57
CA ALA A 120 -30.92 12.44 -5.77
C ALA A 120 -29.63 12.59 -4.92
N ALA A 121 -28.55 13.12 -5.51
CA ALA A 121 -27.31 13.39 -4.81
C ALA A 121 -27.50 14.44 -3.71
N SER A 122 -28.18 15.55 -4.01
CA SER A 122 -28.52 16.60 -3.04
C SER A 122 -29.34 16.02 -1.88
N ALA A 123 -30.39 15.27 -2.18
CA ALA A 123 -31.22 14.59 -1.18
C ALA A 123 -30.45 13.52 -0.38
N ALA A 124 -29.34 12.99 -0.90
CA ALA A 124 -28.53 12.00 -0.19
C ALA A 124 -27.45 12.63 0.69
N ARG A 125 -27.12 13.92 0.53
CA ARG A 125 -26.08 14.58 1.33
C ARG A 125 -26.42 14.50 2.82
N GLY A 126 -25.42 14.19 3.65
CA GLY A 126 -25.55 14.08 5.10
C GLY A 126 -26.28 12.83 5.61
N ARG A 127 -26.86 12.01 4.72
CA ARG A 127 -27.54 10.78 5.14
C ARG A 127 -26.56 9.63 5.34
N ARG A 128 -26.75 8.84 6.39
CA ARG A 128 -26.04 7.58 6.59
C ARG A 128 -26.36 6.63 5.43
N GLN A 129 -25.32 6.01 4.85
CA GLN A 129 -25.53 5.00 3.82
C GLN A 129 -26.32 3.81 4.39
N PRO A 130 -27.34 3.31 3.69
CA PRO A 130 -28.05 2.09 4.11
C PRO A 130 -27.07 0.92 4.26
N GLU A 131 -27.25 0.11 5.30
CA GLU A 131 -26.39 -1.04 5.59
C GLU A 131 -26.35 -2.03 4.40
N GLN A 132 -27.47 -2.19 3.70
CA GLN A 132 -27.53 -2.98 2.47
C GLN A 132 -26.55 -2.48 1.41
N ARG A 133 -26.50 -1.17 1.17
CA ARG A 133 -25.57 -0.57 0.19
C ARG A 133 -24.13 -0.72 0.65
N ARG A 134 -23.85 -0.50 1.95
CA ARG A 134 -22.52 -0.70 2.53
C ARG A 134 -22.03 -2.13 2.30
N ARG A 135 -22.88 -3.14 2.57
CA ARG A 135 -22.58 -4.55 2.33
C ARG A 135 -22.32 -4.85 0.85
N LYS A 136 -23.18 -4.37 -0.06
CA LYS A 136 -22.95 -4.53 -1.50
C LYS A 136 -21.61 -3.94 -1.92
N THR A 137 -21.30 -2.72 -1.47
CA THR A 137 -20.00 -2.09 -1.75
C THR A 137 -18.85 -2.94 -1.22
N LEU A 138 -18.93 -3.45 0.01
CA LEU A 138 -17.89 -4.30 0.58
C LEU A 138 -17.73 -5.62 -0.19
N LEU A 139 -18.82 -6.25 -0.63
CA LEU A 139 -18.79 -7.45 -1.46
C LEU A 139 -18.17 -7.17 -2.83
N THR A 140 -18.56 -6.07 -3.48
CA THR A 140 -17.97 -5.63 -4.74
C THR A 140 -16.49 -5.33 -4.58
N LEU A 141 -16.10 -4.65 -3.50
CA LEU A 141 -14.69 -4.39 -3.21
C LEU A 141 -13.95 -5.71 -3.01
N ALA A 142 -14.48 -6.61 -2.18
CA ALA A 142 -13.90 -7.93 -1.91
C ALA A 142 -13.72 -8.78 -3.18
N SER A 143 -14.63 -8.68 -4.16
CA SER A 143 -14.52 -9.40 -5.43
C SER A 143 -13.47 -8.85 -6.39
N ILE A 144 -12.98 -7.63 -6.18
CA ILE A 144 -11.91 -7.06 -7.02
C ILE A 144 -10.57 -7.70 -6.61
N PRO A 145 -9.83 -8.35 -7.53
CA PRO A 145 -8.53 -8.94 -7.23
C PRO A 145 -7.54 -7.90 -6.65
N PRO A 146 -6.66 -8.28 -5.71
CA PRO A 146 -5.70 -7.36 -5.10
C PRO A 146 -4.86 -6.58 -6.12
N GLY A 147 -4.34 -7.24 -7.16
CA GLY A 147 -3.53 -6.58 -8.20
C GLY A 147 -4.26 -5.47 -8.96
N VAL A 148 -5.58 -5.62 -9.20
CA VAL A 148 -6.39 -4.59 -9.86
C VAL A 148 -6.56 -3.37 -8.95
N ARG A 149 -6.65 -3.57 -7.62
CA ARG A 149 -6.74 -2.47 -6.65
C ARG A 149 -5.41 -1.71 -6.57
N GLU A 150 -4.30 -2.43 -6.53
CA GLU A 150 -2.95 -1.86 -6.51
C GLU A 150 -2.68 -1.06 -7.79
N GLU A 151 -3.04 -1.59 -8.95
CA GLU A 151 -2.92 -0.89 -10.23
C GLU A 151 -3.80 0.37 -10.26
N ALA A 152 -5.06 0.28 -9.82
CA ALA A 152 -5.95 1.43 -9.75
C ALA A 152 -5.42 2.51 -8.78
N ALA A 153 -4.89 2.10 -7.62
CA ALA A 153 -4.28 3.00 -6.65
C ALA A 153 -3.01 3.66 -7.21
N SER A 154 -2.18 2.90 -7.93
CA SER A 154 -0.99 3.39 -8.62
C SER A 154 -1.36 4.43 -9.68
N ARG A 155 -2.31 4.12 -10.58
CA ARG A 155 -2.82 5.07 -11.58
C ARG A 155 -3.38 6.34 -10.94
N ALA A 156 -4.15 6.21 -9.87
CA ALA A 156 -4.70 7.35 -9.15
C ALA A 156 -3.59 8.19 -8.49
N SER A 157 -2.53 7.55 -7.98
CA SER A 157 -1.36 8.24 -7.44
C SER A 157 -0.62 9.03 -8.52
N VAL A 158 -0.33 8.40 -9.66
CA VAL A 158 0.31 9.06 -10.82
C VAL A 158 -0.54 10.22 -11.33
N ALA A 159 -1.86 10.05 -11.43
CA ALA A 159 -2.77 11.11 -11.85
C ALA A 159 -2.74 12.31 -10.89
N ARG A 160 -2.67 12.08 -9.58
CA ARG A 160 -2.51 13.16 -8.59
C ARG A 160 -1.16 13.87 -8.74
N LEU A 161 -0.06 13.13 -8.92
CA LEU A 161 1.27 13.73 -9.13
C LEU A 161 1.29 14.59 -10.40
N ARG A 162 0.70 14.12 -11.50
CA ARG A 162 0.55 14.89 -12.75
C ARG A 162 -0.29 16.13 -12.55
N ALA A 163 -1.37 16.06 -11.77
CA ALA A 163 -2.19 17.24 -11.46
C ALA A 163 -1.40 18.30 -10.66
N VAL A 164 -0.56 17.88 -9.71
CA VAL A 164 0.33 18.78 -8.96
C VAL A 164 1.37 19.42 -9.89
N ALA A 165 2.04 18.63 -10.72
CA ALA A 165 3.01 19.14 -11.71
C ALA A 165 2.37 20.14 -12.69
N LYS A 166 1.19 19.81 -13.23
CA LYS A 166 0.44 20.68 -14.13
C LYS A 166 0.08 22.01 -13.47
N ARG A 167 -0.40 21.97 -12.23
CA ARG A 167 -0.69 23.19 -11.48
C ARG A 167 0.56 24.04 -11.25
N ALA A 168 1.69 23.42 -10.88
CA ALA A 168 2.95 24.13 -10.70
C ALA A 168 3.42 24.83 -12.00
N ALA A 169 3.28 24.16 -13.15
CA ALA A 169 3.56 24.77 -14.46
C ALA A 169 2.64 25.97 -14.75
N GLN A 170 1.33 25.80 -14.54
CA GLN A 170 0.33 26.85 -14.76
C GLN A 170 0.55 28.07 -13.86
N ASP A 171 0.79 27.84 -12.57
CA ASP A 171 1.05 28.91 -11.58
C ASP A 171 2.34 29.69 -11.92
N ALA A 172 3.29 29.06 -12.61
CA ALA A 172 4.52 29.68 -13.10
C ALA A 172 4.44 30.23 -14.54
N GLY A 173 3.28 30.12 -15.21
CA GLY A 173 3.06 30.64 -16.57
C GLY A 173 3.61 29.77 -17.71
N PHE A 174 3.94 28.50 -17.45
CA PHE A 174 4.42 27.56 -18.46
C PHE A 174 3.27 26.65 -18.98
N ALA A 175 3.39 26.19 -20.22
CA ALA A 175 2.37 25.36 -20.86
C ALA A 175 2.29 23.95 -20.23
N ASP A 176 3.44 23.37 -19.90
CA ASP A 176 3.56 22.09 -19.23
C ASP A 176 4.75 22.04 -18.24
N VAL A 177 4.89 20.90 -17.56
CA VAL A 177 5.95 20.68 -16.57
C VAL A 177 7.34 20.59 -17.20
N GLY A 178 7.43 20.11 -18.44
CA GLY A 178 8.69 20.01 -19.17
C GLY A 178 9.26 21.38 -19.48
N ASP A 179 8.44 22.29 -19.99
CA ASP A 179 8.80 23.69 -20.26
C ASP A 179 9.22 24.41 -18.97
N LEU A 180 8.47 24.23 -17.87
CA LEU A 180 8.82 24.79 -16.56
C LEU A 180 10.22 24.34 -16.11
N VAL A 181 10.48 23.03 -16.18
CA VAL A 181 11.75 22.47 -15.73
C VAL A 181 12.91 22.94 -16.63
N ARG A 182 12.73 22.89 -17.96
CA ARG A 182 13.74 23.33 -18.93
C ARG A 182 14.07 24.81 -18.76
N GLY A 183 13.06 25.68 -18.66
CA GLY A 183 13.24 27.11 -18.43
C GLY A 183 14.00 27.39 -17.14
N HIS A 184 13.59 26.77 -16.03
CA HIS A 184 14.25 26.97 -14.74
C HIS A 184 15.72 26.51 -14.73
N LEU A 185 16.05 25.42 -15.41
CA LEU A 185 17.43 24.93 -15.50
C LEU A 185 18.28 25.79 -16.45
N ALA A 186 17.70 26.30 -17.54
CA ALA A 186 18.38 27.22 -18.46
C ALA A 186 18.79 28.53 -17.74
N ASP A 187 17.99 28.99 -16.78
CA ASP A 187 18.30 30.13 -15.91
C ASP A 187 19.36 29.82 -14.82
N GLY A 188 19.95 28.62 -14.83
CA GLY A 188 20.93 28.17 -13.83
C GLY A 188 20.30 27.76 -12.49
N GLY A 189 18.98 27.59 -12.46
CA GLY A 189 18.24 27.08 -11.31
C GLY A 189 18.53 25.60 -11.03
N SER A 190 17.96 25.07 -9.95
CA SER A 190 18.06 23.65 -9.60
C SER A 190 16.69 23.07 -9.34
N LEU A 191 16.47 21.77 -9.55
CA LEU A 191 15.19 21.11 -9.28
C LEU A 191 14.69 21.32 -7.83
N ALA A 192 15.62 21.47 -6.88
CA ALA A 192 15.29 21.78 -5.49
C ALA A 192 14.97 23.25 -5.25
N GLY A 193 15.53 24.16 -6.05
CA GLY A 193 15.11 25.56 -6.13
C GLY A 193 13.70 25.65 -6.71
N LEU A 194 13.47 25.01 -7.85
CA LEU A 194 12.18 24.93 -8.52
C LEU A 194 11.08 24.39 -7.60
N SER A 195 11.37 23.27 -6.92
CA SER A 195 10.42 22.66 -5.98
C SER A 195 9.98 23.65 -4.89
N ARG A 196 10.93 24.41 -4.32
CA ARG A 196 10.64 25.43 -3.30
C ARG A 196 9.87 26.62 -3.87
N ALA A 197 10.23 27.08 -5.07
CA ALA A 197 9.54 28.17 -5.77
C ALA A 197 8.07 27.81 -6.06
N ALA A 198 7.79 26.54 -6.37
CA ALA A 198 6.44 26.01 -6.57
C ALA A 198 5.68 25.68 -5.28
N GLY A 199 6.24 25.98 -4.09
CA GLY A 199 5.61 25.64 -2.80
C GLY A 199 5.56 24.14 -2.50
N LEU A 200 6.42 23.34 -3.14
CA LEU A 200 6.52 21.89 -2.96
C LEU A 200 7.70 21.53 -2.04
N HIS A 201 7.71 20.28 -1.55
CA HIS A 201 8.85 19.76 -0.80
C HIS A 201 10.13 19.84 -1.66
N LYS A 202 11.27 20.20 -1.07
CA LYS A 202 12.54 20.48 -1.80
C LYS A 202 13.00 19.40 -2.78
N ASP A 203 12.63 18.15 -2.55
CA ASP A 203 13.02 17.00 -3.39
C ASP A 203 11.87 16.51 -4.29
N TRP A 204 10.80 17.29 -4.43
CA TRP A 204 9.59 16.84 -5.13
C TRP A 204 9.87 16.58 -6.60
N PHE A 205 10.43 17.55 -7.34
CA PHE A 205 10.75 17.35 -8.75
C PHE A 205 11.82 16.28 -8.96
N SER A 206 12.90 16.25 -8.16
CA SER A 206 13.92 15.20 -8.32
C SER A 206 13.36 13.78 -8.09
N ARG A 207 12.40 13.63 -7.18
CA ARG A 207 11.77 12.33 -6.89
C ARG A 207 10.68 11.95 -7.89
N HIS A 208 9.87 12.90 -8.33
CA HIS A 208 8.62 12.60 -9.04
C HIS A 208 8.67 12.92 -10.53
N LEU A 209 9.65 13.69 -11.01
CA LEU A 209 9.79 14.01 -12.43
C LEU A 209 9.82 12.76 -13.32
N PRO A 210 10.59 11.69 -13.02
CA PRO A 210 10.58 10.47 -13.84
C PRO A 210 9.21 9.77 -13.92
N THR A 211 8.32 10.01 -12.95
CA THR A 211 6.97 9.42 -12.93
C THR A 211 5.95 10.29 -13.67
N VAL A 212 6.09 11.62 -13.58
CA VAL A 212 5.12 12.55 -14.19
C VAL A 212 5.43 12.84 -15.65
N ASP A 213 6.73 12.96 -15.98
CA ASP A 213 7.28 13.32 -17.28
C ASP A 213 8.67 12.65 -17.46
N PRO A 214 8.69 11.38 -17.92
CA PRO A 214 9.93 10.61 -18.05
C PRO A 214 10.87 11.16 -19.13
N ASP A 215 10.33 11.78 -20.18
CA ASP A 215 11.11 12.31 -21.29
C ASP A 215 11.92 13.52 -20.82
N THR A 216 11.25 14.50 -20.19
CA THR A 216 11.96 15.63 -19.55
C THR A 216 12.94 15.14 -18.49
N ALA A 217 12.57 14.13 -17.69
CA ALA A 217 13.47 13.57 -16.68
C ALA A 217 14.77 13.02 -17.28
N HIS A 218 14.67 12.36 -18.44
CA HIS A 218 15.83 11.82 -19.16
C HIS A 218 16.70 12.94 -19.74
N GLU A 219 16.09 13.93 -20.40
CA GLU A 219 16.79 15.08 -20.97
C GLU A 219 17.58 15.86 -19.91
N VAL A 220 16.95 16.15 -18.77
CA VAL A 220 17.59 16.93 -17.71
C VAL A 220 18.52 16.08 -16.85
N ALA A 221 18.48 14.75 -16.96
CA ALA A 221 19.38 13.89 -16.23
C ALA A 221 20.84 14.22 -16.57
N GLU A 222 21.17 14.52 -17.83
CA GLU A 222 22.53 14.92 -18.22
C GLU A 222 22.90 16.31 -17.68
N MET A 223 21.96 17.25 -17.68
CA MET A 223 22.18 18.62 -17.16
C MET A 223 22.37 18.63 -15.64
N VAL A 224 21.64 17.77 -14.93
CA VAL A 224 21.69 17.64 -13.47
C VAL A 224 22.82 16.69 -13.03
N SER A 225 23.20 15.74 -13.88
CA SER A 225 24.25 14.71 -13.61
C SER A 225 25.59 15.00 -14.28
N GLY A 226 25.76 16.13 -14.96
CA GLY A 226 27.08 16.63 -15.34
C GLY A 226 28.04 16.62 -14.14
N PRO A 227 29.38 16.60 -14.36
CA PRO A 227 30.38 16.47 -13.29
C PRO A 227 30.01 17.42 -12.16
N ARG A 228 29.49 16.84 -11.06
CA ARG A 228 28.86 17.60 -9.98
C ARG A 228 29.85 18.69 -9.58
N PRO A 229 29.43 19.96 -9.51
CA PRO A 229 30.36 21.06 -9.36
C PRO A 229 31.32 20.82 -8.17
N PRO A 230 32.58 21.30 -8.23
CA PRO A 230 33.62 21.12 -7.21
C PRO A 230 33.21 21.48 -5.77
N ARG A 231 32.06 22.13 -5.59
CA ARG A 231 31.48 22.54 -4.30
C ARG A 231 31.32 21.39 -3.31
N TYR A 232 31.01 20.18 -3.75
CA TYR A 232 30.84 19.04 -2.82
C TYR A 232 32.18 18.51 -2.29
N ASP A 233 33.25 18.64 -3.07
CA ASP A 233 34.57 18.17 -2.70
C ASP A 233 35.45 19.30 -2.14
N ALA A 234 35.09 20.58 -2.31
CA ALA A 234 35.82 21.72 -1.75
C ALA A 234 36.04 21.62 -0.23
N GLY A 235 35.07 21.05 0.49
CA GLY A 235 35.22 20.77 1.91
C GLY A 235 36.29 19.71 2.21
N LEU A 236 36.35 18.64 1.41
CA LEU A 236 37.32 17.56 1.58
C LEU A 236 38.70 17.98 1.06
N ALA A 237 38.76 18.62 -0.11
CA ALA A 237 39.96 19.18 -0.74
C ALA A 237 40.73 20.12 0.20
N ARG A 238 40.04 21.00 0.94
CA ARG A 238 40.69 21.89 1.92
C ARG A 238 41.33 21.17 3.11
N ARG A 239 40.98 19.91 3.35
CA ARG A 239 41.42 19.14 4.53
C ARG A 239 42.45 18.07 4.19
N ILE A 240 42.68 17.80 2.90
CA ILE A 240 43.64 16.79 2.43
C ILE A 240 44.96 17.46 2.05
N HIS A 241 45.76 17.78 3.05
CA HIS A 241 47.08 18.37 2.81
C HIS A 241 48.06 17.32 2.23
N GLY A 242 48.82 17.71 1.20
CA GLY A 242 49.85 16.86 0.59
C GLY A 242 49.34 15.87 -0.46
N PHE A 243 48.16 16.11 -1.04
CA PHE A 243 47.59 15.32 -2.10
C PHE A 243 47.15 16.22 -3.27
N ASP A 244 47.35 15.74 -4.50
CA ASP A 244 47.06 16.49 -5.71
C ASP A 244 45.54 16.63 -5.96
N ASP A 245 44.77 15.59 -5.61
CA ASP A 245 43.31 15.59 -5.71
C ASP A 245 42.64 14.65 -4.69
N VAL A 246 41.34 14.84 -4.50
CA VAL A 246 40.51 14.05 -3.57
C VAL A 246 40.49 12.56 -3.93
N GLY A 247 40.46 12.22 -5.22
CA GLY A 247 40.53 10.84 -5.69
C GLY A 247 41.87 10.18 -5.36
N ALA A 248 42.99 10.86 -5.56
CA ALA A 248 44.33 10.38 -5.18
C ALA A 248 44.43 10.12 -3.66
N PHE A 249 43.93 11.05 -2.84
CA PHE A 249 43.84 10.88 -1.39
C PHE A 249 43.03 9.64 -1.00
N LEU A 250 41.81 9.52 -1.53
CA LEU A 250 40.91 8.41 -1.21
C LEU A 250 41.48 7.06 -1.67
N ARG A 251 42.10 6.98 -2.86
CA ARG A 251 42.76 5.76 -3.34
C ARG A 251 43.91 5.36 -2.43
N ARG A 252 44.81 6.30 -2.06
CA ARG A 252 45.93 5.99 -1.18
C ARG A 252 45.44 5.53 0.20
N ARG A 253 44.56 6.28 0.85
CA ARG A 253 44.07 5.92 2.19
C ARG A 253 43.27 4.62 2.18
N HIS A 254 42.38 4.43 1.22
CA HIS A 254 41.47 3.28 1.21
C HIS A 254 42.07 2.00 0.63
N LEU A 255 42.77 2.11 -0.52
CA LEU A 255 43.26 0.95 -1.25
C LEU A 255 44.69 0.57 -0.87
N VAL A 256 45.57 1.56 -0.63
CA VAL A 256 46.99 1.31 -0.31
C VAL A 256 47.20 1.14 1.19
N GLU A 257 46.68 2.06 2.00
CA GLU A 257 46.85 2.04 3.46
C GLU A 257 45.74 1.27 4.19
N HIS A 258 44.77 0.73 3.44
CA HIS A 258 43.65 -0.09 3.94
C HIS A 258 42.86 0.57 5.10
N ARG A 259 42.73 1.90 5.09
CA ARG A 259 41.95 2.64 6.10
C ARG A 259 40.45 2.49 5.86
N SER A 260 39.72 2.27 6.96
CA SER A 260 38.25 2.23 6.94
C SER A 260 37.66 3.56 6.49
N VAL A 261 36.52 3.53 5.80
CA VAL A 261 35.80 4.77 5.43
C VAL A 261 35.50 5.61 6.67
N ARG A 262 35.26 4.95 7.82
CA ARG A 262 35.11 5.60 9.11
C ARG A 262 36.40 6.29 9.57
N ALA A 263 37.54 5.62 9.51
CA ALA A 263 38.83 6.20 9.88
C ALA A 263 39.22 7.37 8.97
N ILE A 264 38.95 7.27 7.67
CA ILE A 264 39.13 8.37 6.72
C ILE A 264 38.21 9.54 7.08
N ALA A 265 36.94 9.26 7.43
CA ALA A 265 35.98 10.28 7.84
C ALA A 265 36.38 10.98 9.15
N GLU A 266 36.91 10.23 10.13
CA GLU A 266 37.46 10.78 11.37
C GLU A 266 38.71 11.63 11.10
N GLU A 267 39.63 11.16 10.24
CA GLU A 267 40.85 11.86 9.84
C GLU A 267 40.55 13.23 9.21
N VAL A 268 39.58 13.28 8.30
CA VAL A 268 39.22 14.53 7.59
C VAL A 268 38.09 15.30 8.28
N GLY A 269 37.65 14.89 9.47
CA GLY A 269 36.57 15.56 10.22
C GLY A 269 35.25 15.69 9.44
N MET A 270 34.86 14.65 8.70
CA MET A 270 33.62 14.61 7.91
C MET A 270 32.75 13.41 8.28
N SER A 271 31.50 13.41 7.80
CA SER A 271 30.62 12.26 7.99
C SER A 271 31.04 11.10 7.09
N ARG A 272 30.81 9.86 7.54
CA ARG A 272 31.03 8.65 6.74
C ARG A 272 30.34 8.72 5.38
N TYR A 273 29.10 9.24 5.36
CA TYR A 273 28.31 9.39 4.14
C TYR A 273 28.98 10.34 3.13
N ALA A 274 29.54 11.46 3.60
CA ALA A 274 30.23 12.40 2.73
C ALA A 274 31.47 11.77 2.06
N VAL A 275 32.26 11.00 2.81
CA VAL A 275 33.42 10.27 2.29
C VAL A 275 33.00 9.18 1.32
N THR A 276 31.97 8.39 1.64
CA THR A 276 31.43 7.37 0.73
C THR A 276 30.97 7.98 -0.59
N ALA A 277 30.22 9.07 -0.54
CA ALA A 277 29.75 9.75 -1.74
C ALA A 277 30.92 10.35 -2.55
N ALA A 278 32.00 10.80 -1.89
CA ALA A 278 33.21 11.25 -2.57
C ALA A 278 33.94 10.08 -3.25
N MET A 279 34.07 8.93 -2.59
CA MET A 279 34.66 7.73 -3.20
C MET A 279 33.91 7.29 -4.46
N GLU A 280 32.58 7.28 -4.42
CA GLU A 280 31.73 6.97 -5.56
C GLU A 280 31.95 7.96 -6.73
N ARG A 281 31.97 9.27 -6.43
CA ARG A 281 32.23 10.31 -7.44
C ARG A 281 33.60 10.17 -8.10
N HIS A 282 34.62 9.75 -7.34
CA HIS A 282 36.01 9.61 -7.82
C HIS A 282 36.35 8.20 -8.31
N GLY A 283 35.35 7.33 -8.46
CA GLY A 283 35.53 5.95 -8.94
C GLY A 283 36.39 5.07 -8.02
N VAL A 284 36.47 5.40 -6.72
CA VAL A 284 37.21 4.61 -5.73
C VAL A 284 36.31 3.50 -5.21
N ALA A 285 36.56 2.27 -5.66
CA ALA A 285 35.78 1.10 -5.27
C ALA A 285 35.77 0.91 -3.74
N LEU A 286 34.56 0.80 -3.16
CA LEU A 286 34.36 0.43 -1.76
C LEU A 286 34.73 -1.03 -1.58
N THR A 287 35.97 -1.29 -1.19
CA THR A 287 36.42 -2.66 -0.95
C THR A 287 36.00 -3.08 0.47
N PRO A 288 35.29 -4.21 0.65
CA PRO A 288 35.04 -4.78 1.96
C PRO A 288 36.39 -5.04 2.65
N HIS A 289 36.61 -4.34 3.75
CA HIS A 289 37.95 -4.04 4.26
C HIS A 289 38.88 -5.24 4.44
N VAL A 290 40.07 -5.14 3.84
CA VAL A 290 41.23 -5.99 4.12
C VAL A 290 41.56 -5.94 5.62
N THR A 291 41.46 -4.78 6.28
CA THR A 291 41.66 -4.66 7.74
C THR A 291 40.65 -5.46 8.56
N VAL A 292 39.40 -5.63 8.11
CA VAL A 292 38.44 -6.52 8.80
C VAL A 292 38.84 -7.98 8.63
N ARG A 293 39.40 -8.35 7.48
CA ARG A 293 39.94 -9.70 7.25
C ARG A 293 41.20 -9.94 8.08
N THR A 294 42.14 -9.00 8.10
CA THR A 294 43.40 -9.05 8.85
C THR A 294 43.15 -9.06 10.36
N ALA A 295 42.36 -8.12 10.90
CA ALA A 295 42.04 -8.08 12.33
C ALA A 295 41.31 -9.35 12.79
N ALA A 296 40.43 -9.91 11.95
CA ALA A 296 39.78 -11.18 12.26
C ALA A 296 40.75 -12.38 12.15
N ALA A 297 41.74 -12.33 11.25
CA ALA A 297 42.78 -13.36 11.15
C ALA A 297 43.75 -13.31 12.35
N GLU A 298 44.16 -12.11 12.77
CA GLU A 298 44.94 -11.90 14.00
C GLU A 298 44.17 -12.34 15.24
N GLN A 299 42.86 -12.05 15.27
CA GLN A 299 42.01 -12.49 16.38
C GLN A 299 41.86 -14.01 16.40
N ALA A 300 41.70 -14.65 15.24
CA ALA A 300 41.69 -16.10 15.13
C ALA A 300 43.01 -16.69 15.66
N ARG A 301 44.15 -16.14 15.22
CA ARG A 301 45.48 -16.56 15.68
C ARG A 301 45.65 -16.44 17.19
N ARG A 302 45.25 -15.31 17.80
CA ARG A 302 45.28 -15.13 19.26
C ARG A 302 44.49 -16.18 20.02
N ILE A 303 43.34 -16.61 19.50
CA ILE A 303 42.55 -17.69 20.10
C ILE A 303 43.31 -19.02 19.99
N CYS A 304 43.89 -19.29 18.82
CA CYS A 304 44.67 -20.51 18.59
C CYS A 304 45.89 -20.59 19.51
N ASP A 305 46.65 -19.50 19.61
CA ASP A 305 47.83 -19.40 20.48
C ASP A 305 47.44 -19.57 21.96
N ALA A 306 46.34 -18.95 22.40
CA ALA A 306 45.87 -19.03 23.79
C ALA A 306 45.41 -20.44 24.20
N HIS A 307 44.92 -21.24 23.25
CA HIS A 307 44.37 -22.57 23.50
C HIS A 307 45.24 -23.72 22.97
N GLY A 308 46.40 -23.43 22.37
CA GLY A 308 47.36 -24.42 21.90
C GLY A 308 46.97 -25.13 20.59
N PHE A 309 46.27 -24.46 19.69
CA PHE A 309 45.84 -25.01 18.39
C PHE A 309 46.61 -24.41 17.23
N ALA A 310 46.78 -25.16 16.13
CA ALA A 310 47.49 -24.70 14.94
C ALA A 310 46.70 -23.63 14.15
N ASP A 311 45.38 -23.78 14.09
CA ASP A 311 44.48 -22.82 13.47
C ASP A 311 43.07 -22.89 14.08
N LEU A 312 42.20 -21.95 13.66
CA LEU A 312 40.88 -21.80 14.24
C LEU A 312 39.96 -22.97 13.87
N ASP A 313 40.17 -23.60 12.71
CA ASP A 313 39.34 -24.74 12.30
C ASP A 313 39.67 -25.97 13.15
N ALA A 314 40.96 -26.21 13.47
CA ALA A 314 41.38 -27.25 14.41
C ALA A 314 40.80 -27.02 15.81
N TYR A 315 40.87 -25.79 16.33
CA TYR A 315 40.26 -25.41 17.61
C TYR A 315 38.75 -25.68 17.62
N LEU A 316 38.02 -25.21 16.60
CA LEU A 316 36.58 -25.37 16.55
C LEU A 316 36.17 -26.84 16.32
N ALA A 317 36.90 -27.60 15.53
CA ALA A 317 36.66 -29.03 15.30
C ALA A 317 36.80 -29.82 16.61
N ASP A 318 37.88 -29.60 17.37
CA ASP A 318 38.12 -30.23 18.66
C ASP A 318 36.97 -29.97 19.65
N ARG A 319 36.61 -28.69 19.86
CA ARG A 319 35.53 -28.34 20.78
C ARG A 319 34.18 -28.91 20.36
N ARG A 320 33.90 -28.95 19.05
CA ARG A 320 32.67 -29.54 18.53
C ARG A 320 32.64 -31.06 18.67
N ALA A 321 33.76 -31.74 18.47
CA ALA A 321 33.90 -33.19 18.71
C ALA A 321 33.70 -33.54 20.19
N ALA A 322 34.13 -32.66 21.10
CA ALA A 322 33.84 -32.75 22.54
C ALA A 322 32.38 -32.45 22.92
N GLY A 323 31.49 -32.23 21.95
CA GLY A 323 30.07 -31.98 22.18
C GLY A 323 29.72 -30.55 22.63
N TRP A 324 30.65 -29.60 22.56
CA TRP A 324 30.41 -28.25 23.06
C TRP A 324 29.44 -27.47 22.16
N SER A 325 28.53 -26.73 22.79
CA SER A 325 27.66 -25.79 22.07
C SER A 325 28.45 -24.57 21.59
N TRP A 326 27.98 -23.91 20.52
CA TRP A 326 28.57 -22.66 20.04
C TRP A 326 28.59 -21.55 21.11
N GLN A 327 27.65 -21.57 22.06
CA GLN A 327 27.63 -20.62 23.17
C GLN A 327 28.80 -20.89 24.11
N ARG A 328 29.02 -22.14 24.48
CA ARG A 328 30.15 -22.52 25.36
C ARG A 328 31.51 -22.19 24.74
N ILE A 329 31.67 -22.43 23.44
CA ILE A 329 32.89 -22.04 22.70
C ILE A 329 33.05 -20.52 22.68
N SER A 330 31.95 -19.78 22.49
CA SER A 330 31.93 -18.31 22.57
C SER A 330 32.38 -17.79 23.92
N ASP A 331 31.90 -18.42 25.00
CA ASP A 331 32.25 -18.04 26.37
C ASP A 331 33.74 -18.33 26.67
N GLU A 332 34.29 -19.42 26.13
CA GLU A 332 35.73 -19.75 26.26
C GLU A 332 36.63 -18.74 25.54
N CYS A 333 36.37 -18.47 24.25
CA CYS A 333 37.27 -17.61 23.47
C CYS A 333 36.90 -16.11 23.49
N GLY A 334 35.84 -15.74 24.20
CA GLY A 334 35.33 -14.37 24.27
C GLY A 334 34.85 -13.81 22.93
N ARG A 335 34.25 -14.65 22.05
CA ARG A 335 33.78 -14.22 20.72
C ARG A 335 32.34 -14.64 20.44
N PRO A 336 31.50 -13.75 19.88
CA PRO A 336 30.11 -14.07 19.60
C PRO A 336 29.92 -15.34 18.76
N PRO A 337 28.90 -16.18 19.03
CA PRO A 337 28.65 -17.41 18.29
C PRO A 337 28.52 -17.22 16.76
N THR A 338 27.99 -16.07 16.34
CA THR A 338 27.83 -15.72 14.92
C THR A 338 29.16 -15.51 14.21
N TRP A 339 30.17 -14.98 14.90
CA TRP A 339 31.52 -14.81 14.37
C TRP A 339 32.19 -16.17 14.15
N LEU A 340 32.09 -17.06 15.15
CA LEU A 340 32.65 -18.42 15.10
C LEU A 340 32.03 -19.23 13.96
N ARG A 341 30.70 -19.23 13.82
CA ARG A 341 30.00 -19.98 12.75
C ARG A 341 30.38 -19.51 11.34
N ARG A 342 30.60 -18.21 11.15
CA ARG A 342 31.02 -17.67 9.85
C ARG A 342 32.44 -18.10 9.48
N ARG A 343 33.29 -18.33 10.49
CA ARG A 343 34.69 -18.70 10.33
C ARG A 343 34.95 -20.20 10.35
N ALA A 344 34.02 -20.98 10.91
CA ALA A 344 34.04 -22.42 10.87
C ALA A 344 34.07 -22.92 9.41
N GLY A 345 35.12 -23.67 9.08
CA GLY A 345 35.25 -24.40 7.83
C GLY A 345 34.13 -25.42 7.61
N PRO A 346 34.01 -25.97 6.39
CA PRO A 346 32.92 -26.89 6.02
C PRO A 346 32.78 -28.10 6.96
N GLY A 347 33.89 -28.62 7.49
CA GLY A 347 33.90 -29.80 8.37
C GLY A 347 33.40 -29.58 9.79
N VAL A 348 33.22 -28.32 10.23
CA VAL A 348 32.81 -27.97 11.61
C VAL A 348 31.33 -27.57 11.67
N ARG A 349 30.75 -27.18 10.54
CA ARG A 349 29.34 -26.78 10.48
C ARG A 349 28.48 -28.04 10.65
N PRO A 350 27.48 -28.04 11.55
CA PRO A 350 26.54 -29.14 11.61
C PRO A 350 25.93 -29.30 10.22
N SER A 351 25.94 -30.54 9.70
CA SER A 351 25.23 -30.90 8.48
C SER A 351 23.85 -30.29 8.60
N ARG A 352 23.50 -29.40 7.66
CA ARG A 352 22.19 -28.77 7.64
C ARG A 352 21.19 -29.93 7.71
N PRO A 353 20.28 -29.99 8.71
CA PRO A 353 19.36 -31.10 8.82
C PRO A 353 18.68 -31.22 7.46
N THR A 354 18.91 -32.34 6.78
CA THR A 354 18.19 -32.69 5.56
C THR A 354 16.75 -32.69 6.02
N VAL A 355 15.98 -31.71 5.54
CA VAL A 355 14.53 -31.74 5.72
C VAL A 355 14.11 -32.99 4.98
N ILE A 356 13.82 -34.05 5.74
CA ILE A 356 13.15 -35.22 5.20
C ILE A 356 11.76 -34.68 4.86
N GLU A 357 11.52 -34.48 3.57
CA GLU A 357 10.19 -34.27 3.05
C GLU A 357 9.46 -35.60 3.25
N ASP A 358 8.67 -35.69 4.31
CA ASP A 358 7.71 -36.78 4.50
C ASP A 358 6.56 -36.57 3.51
N ASP A 359 6.42 -37.52 2.58
CA ASP A 359 5.26 -37.71 1.68
C ASP A 359 3.96 -38.03 2.44
#